data_AF-A0A972SDQ6-F1
#
_entry.id   AF-A0A972SDQ6-F1
#
_cell.length_a   1.000
_cell.length_b   1.000
_cell.length_c   1.000
_cell.angle_alpha   90.00
_cell.angle_beta   90.00
_cell.angle_gamma   90.00
#
_symmetry.space_group_name_H-M   'P 1'
#
loop_
_entity.id
_entity.type
_entity.pdbx_description
1 polymer ?
#
loop_
_entity_poly.entity_id
_entity_poly.type
_entity_poly.pdbx_seq_one_letter_code
_entity_poly.pdbx_strand_id
1 'polypeptide(L)'
;MRVGWDISHQEFTVTDYYYFSILQKATRKEGITVDEVENWEELDRYDVIVLNYPEIPFTQEEVERVRRWVEEGKRVILAGYYKNEDRIADTCNSLARAFGLELNPDEVTDPESNYRNEPYFVVTSRVKAFNDGVEAVMFACSASVTVKNPNAKVLLEAENTAVSNKGFKPVLGAYYESESGGQFCLLGTCVFWDNYSIELFSNLRFALNLLKKV
;
A
#
# COMPACT_ATOMS: atom_id res chain seq x y z
N MET A 1 18.52 0.97 6.50
CA MET A 1 17.31 0.76 5.71
C MET A 1 16.97 2.08 5.05
N ARG A 2 16.94 2.13 3.72
CA ARG A 2 16.57 3.33 2.97
C ARG A 2 15.30 3.06 2.17
N VAL A 3 14.34 3.97 2.30
CA VAL A 3 13.06 3.96 1.59
C VAL A 3 13.10 5.08 0.55
N GLY A 4 12.87 4.74 -0.71
CA GLY A 4 12.64 5.70 -1.78
C GLY A 4 11.14 5.95 -1.88
N TRP A 5 10.71 7.17 -1.64
CA TRP A 5 9.33 7.59 -1.84
C TRP A 5 9.23 8.29 -3.19
N ASP A 6 8.62 7.64 -4.16
CA ASP A 6 8.50 8.22 -5.50
C ASP A 6 7.60 9.46 -5.47
N ILE A 7 7.99 10.46 -6.24
CA ILE A 7 7.18 11.65 -6.55
C ILE A 7 7.20 11.97 -8.05
N SER A 8 7.77 11.07 -8.87
CA SER A 8 7.88 11.24 -10.33
C SER A 8 6.57 10.99 -11.08
N HIS A 9 5.60 10.30 -10.46
CA HIS A 9 4.26 10.04 -11.00
C HIS A 9 3.16 10.86 -10.30
N GLN A 10 3.52 12.01 -9.72
CA GLN A 10 2.63 12.93 -8.99
C GLN A 10 2.04 12.33 -7.70
N GLU A 11 2.76 11.42 -7.07
CA GLU A 11 2.42 10.87 -5.76
C GLU A 11 2.30 11.96 -4.68
N PHE A 12 1.52 11.65 -3.63
CA PHE A 12 1.56 12.46 -2.42
C PHE A 12 2.95 12.41 -1.78
N THR A 13 3.51 13.59 -1.52
CA THR A 13 4.85 13.80 -0.96
C THR A 13 4.88 13.40 0.52
N VAL A 14 5.79 12.51 0.92
CA VAL A 14 5.96 12.15 2.33
C VAL A 14 6.43 13.32 3.18
N THR A 15 7.01 14.37 2.58
CA THR A 15 7.43 15.60 3.25
C THR A 15 6.28 16.55 3.54
N ASP A 16 5.07 16.31 2.99
CA ASP A 16 3.89 17.09 3.36
C ASP A 16 3.62 16.95 4.86
N TYR A 17 3.86 18.04 5.57
CA TYR A 17 3.74 18.07 7.02
C TYR A 17 2.31 17.78 7.47
N TYR A 18 1.33 18.27 6.72
CA TYR A 18 -0.09 18.13 7.05
C TYR A 18 -0.53 16.67 6.98
N TYR A 19 -0.01 15.91 6.02
CA TYR A 19 -0.37 14.50 5.84
C TYR A 19 0.57 13.50 6.50
N PHE A 20 1.89 13.72 6.62
CA PHE A 20 2.81 12.63 6.97
C PHE A 20 3.85 12.95 8.05
N SER A 21 3.74 14.10 8.74
CA SER A 21 4.71 14.49 9.78
C SER A 21 4.89 13.46 10.91
N ILE A 22 3.85 12.69 11.25
CA ILE A 22 3.94 11.64 12.29
C ILE A 22 4.73 10.44 11.77
N LEU A 23 4.41 9.96 10.56
CA LEU A 23 5.15 8.87 9.91
C LEU A 23 6.63 9.23 9.76
N GLN A 24 6.95 10.43 9.26
CA GLN A 24 8.34 10.91 9.14
C GLN A 24 9.10 10.90 10.48
N LYS A 25 8.46 11.36 11.56
CA LYS A 25 9.10 11.35 12.90
C LYS A 25 9.32 9.93 13.39
N ALA A 26 8.38 9.02 13.13
CA ALA A 26 8.47 7.65 13.57
C ALA A 26 9.53 6.85 12.80
N THR A 27 9.60 6.99 11.47
CA THR A 27 10.63 6.34 10.64
C THR A 27 12.04 6.76 11.07
N ARG A 28 12.26 8.06 11.32
CA ARG A 28 13.53 8.57 11.85
C ARG A 28 13.90 7.97 13.21
N LYS A 29 12.93 7.80 14.12
CA LYS A 29 13.15 7.17 15.43
C LYS A 29 13.55 5.69 15.32
N GLU A 30 13.05 5.01 14.29
CA GLU A 30 13.34 3.60 14.00
C GLU A 30 14.57 3.40 13.10
N GLY A 31 15.31 4.47 12.78
CA GLY A 31 16.50 4.41 11.93
C GLY A 31 16.19 4.11 10.46
N ILE A 32 14.96 4.39 10.01
CA ILE A 32 14.51 4.28 8.63
C ILE A 32 14.65 5.66 7.98
N THR A 33 15.53 5.77 6.98
CA THR A 33 15.65 6.99 6.17
C THR A 33 14.65 6.90 5.02
N VAL A 34 13.75 7.89 4.92
CA VAL A 34 12.80 8.02 3.81
C VAL A 34 13.20 9.26 3.02
N ASP A 35 13.56 9.06 1.77
CA ASP A 35 13.97 10.12 0.84
C ASP A 35 12.91 10.24 -0.27
N GLU A 36 12.48 11.45 -0.59
CA GLU A 36 11.67 11.70 -1.79
C GLU A 36 12.55 11.62 -3.03
N VAL A 37 12.01 11.01 -4.08
CA VAL A 37 12.75 10.71 -5.30
C VAL A 37 11.99 11.22 -6.51
N GLU A 38 12.48 12.31 -7.10
CA GLU A 38 11.91 12.91 -8.32
C GLU A 38 12.35 12.18 -9.60
N ASN A 39 13.51 11.54 -9.56
CA ASN A 39 14.07 10.82 -10.70
C ASN A 39 13.88 9.32 -10.49
N TRP A 40 12.95 8.74 -11.25
CA TRP A 40 12.62 7.31 -11.22
C TRP A 40 13.85 6.38 -11.19
N GLU A 41 14.89 6.71 -11.95
CA GLU A 41 16.11 5.90 -12.04
C GLU A 41 16.89 5.79 -10.71
N GLU A 42 16.68 6.73 -9.79
CA GLU A 42 17.34 6.72 -8.49
C GLU A 42 16.66 5.78 -7.48
N LEU A 43 15.42 5.35 -7.74
CA LEU A 43 14.67 4.42 -6.87
C LEU A 43 15.39 3.08 -6.71
N ASP A 44 16.22 2.69 -7.68
CA ASP A 44 17.05 1.48 -7.63
C ASP A 44 18.05 1.46 -6.46
N ARG A 45 18.38 2.61 -5.87
CA ARG A 45 19.31 2.70 -4.73
C ARG A 45 18.70 2.34 -3.38
N TYR A 46 17.39 2.10 -3.34
CA TYR A 46 16.62 1.91 -2.11
C TYR A 46 16.24 0.45 -1.90
N ASP A 47 16.09 0.08 -0.63
CA ASP A 47 15.71 -1.28 -0.21
C ASP A 47 14.19 -1.49 -0.33
N VAL A 48 13.45 -0.41 -0.05
CA VAL A 48 12.00 -0.31 -0.14
C VAL A 48 11.64 0.89 -1.00
N ILE A 49 10.68 0.73 -1.89
CA ILE A 49 10.18 1.76 -2.80
C ILE A 49 8.68 1.94 -2.54
N VAL A 50 8.23 3.17 -2.41
CA VAL A 50 6.82 3.52 -2.18
C VAL A 50 6.30 4.32 -3.36
N LEU A 51 5.23 3.82 -3.96
CA LEU A 51 4.43 4.43 -5.02
C LEU A 51 3.07 4.76 -4.39
N ASN A 52 2.97 5.93 -3.76
CA ASN A 52 1.82 6.31 -2.96
C ASN A 52 0.85 7.17 -3.76
N TYR A 53 -0.25 6.58 -4.21
CA TYR A 53 -1.26 7.26 -5.03
C TYR A 53 -0.66 7.86 -6.31
N PRO A 54 -0.08 7.04 -7.22
CA PRO A 54 0.43 7.57 -8.49
C PRO A 54 -0.72 8.01 -9.40
N GLU A 55 -0.59 9.20 -10.00
CA GLU A 55 -1.58 9.73 -10.97
C GLU A 55 -1.17 9.48 -12.43
N ILE A 56 0.11 9.24 -12.69
CA ILE A 56 0.63 8.93 -14.02
C ILE A 56 0.74 7.40 -14.21
N PRO A 57 0.17 6.82 -15.30
CA PRO A 57 0.36 5.41 -15.63
C PRO A 57 1.82 5.05 -15.90
N PHE A 58 2.22 3.88 -15.41
CA PHE A 58 3.56 3.33 -15.62
C PHE A 58 3.72 2.78 -17.04
N THR A 59 4.84 3.11 -17.65
CA THR A 59 5.29 2.59 -18.94
C THR A 59 5.74 1.13 -18.82
N GLN A 60 5.82 0.42 -19.95
CA GLN A 60 6.32 -0.96 -19.93
C GLN A 60 7.76 -1.05 -19.41
N GLU A 61 8.60 -0.04 -19.68
CA GLU A 61 9.98 -0.02 -19.18
C GLU A 61 10.03 0.08 -17.65
N GLU A 62 9.19 0.93 -17.06
CA GLU A 62 9.04 1.06 -15.60
C GLU A 62 8.50 -0.23 -14.99
N VAL A 63 7.52 -0.87 -15.63
CA VAL A 63 6.99 -2.17 -15.20
C VAL A 63 8.08 -3.24 -15.16
N GLU A 64 8.89 -3.36 -16.23
CA GLU A 64 10.00 -4.32 -16.26
C GLU A 64 11.09 -3.96 -15.25
N ARG A 65 11.29 -2.67 -14.97
CA ARG A 65 12.22 -2.22 -13.93
C ARG A 65 11.76 -2.65 -12.54
N VAL A 66 10.48 -2.44 -12.22
CA VAL A 66 9.89 -2.86 -10.94
C VAL A 66 9.93 -4.38 -10.78
N ARG A 67 9.68 -5.15 -11.85
CA ARG A 67 9.89 -6.61 -11.83
C ARG A 67 11.31 -6.96 -11.40
N ARG A 68 12.31 -6.36 -12.04
CA ARG A 68 13.72 -6.59 -11.73
C ARG A 68 14.03 -6.25 -10.28
N TRP A 69 13.59 -5.09 -9.79
CA TRP A 69 13.77 -4.69 -8.39
C TRP A 69 13.23 -5.74 -7.41
N VAL A 70 12.03 -6.25 -7.68
CA VAL A 70 11.41 -7.30 -6.87
C VAL A 70 12.18 -8.63 -7.01
N GLU A 71 12.71 -8.97 -8.19
CA GLU A 71 13.56 -10.15 -8.38
C GLU A 71 14.93 -10.03 -7.70
N GLU A 72 15.46 -8.82 -7.55
CA GLU A 72 16.70 -8.52 -6.82
C GLU A 72 16.50 -8.49 -5.30
N GLY A 73 15.27 -8.73 -4.83
CA GLY A 73 15.00 -8.81 -3.41
C GLY A 73 14.62 -7.46 -2.79
N LYS A 74 14.21 -6.45 -3.56
CA LYS A 74 13.66 -5.19 -3.02
C LYS A 74 12.19 -5.36 -2.61
N ARG A 75 11.65 -4.40 -1.87
CA ARG A 75 10.20 -4.31 -1.62
C ARG A 75 9.64 -3.09 -2.35
N VAL A 76 8.56 -3.26 -3.09
CA VAL A 76 7.83 -2.18 -3.75
C VAL A 76 6.42 -2.15 -3.17
N ILE A 77 5.96 -0.99 -2.72
CA ILE A 77 4.65 -0.79 -2.12
C ILE A 77 3.89 0.18 -3.02
N LEU A 78 2.80 -0.29 -3.61
CA LEU A 78 1.87 0.51 -4.41
C LEU A 78 0.57 0.67 -3.62
N ALA A 79 0.18 1.91 -3.35
CA ALA A 79 -1.05 2.21 -2.63
C ALA A 79 -2.01 3.01 -3.53
N GLY A 80 -3.23 2.50 -3.70
CA GLY A 80 -4.27 3.18 -4.48
C GLY A 80 -5.34 3.82 -3.60
N TYR A 81 -6.56 3.96 -4.14
CA TYR A 81 -7.68 4.55 -3.42
C TYR A 81 -9.02 4.00 -3.94
N TYR A 82 -10.09 4.15 -3.15
CA TYR A 82 -11.45 3.73 -3.52
C TYR A 82 -12.05 4.46 -4.74
N LYS A 83 -13.17 3.93 -5.25
CA LYS A 83 -14.06 4.48 -6.29
C LYS A 83 -13.48 4.63 -7.70
N ASN A 84 -12.19 4.93 -7.84
CA ASN A 84 -11.52 5.14 -9.12
C ASN A 84 -12.12 6.30 -9.95
N GLU A 85 -12.59 7.38 -9.30
CA GLU A 85 -13.15 8.57 -9.99
C GLU A 85 -12.06 9.35 -10.77
N ASP A 86 -10.85 9.32 -10.23
CA ASP A 86 -9.60 9.90 -10.69
C ASP A 86 -8.74 8.94 -11.53
N ARG A 87 -9.25 7.72 -11.77
CA ARG A 87 -8.56 6.63 -12.47
C ARG A 87 -7.34 6.06 -11.74
N ILE A 88 -7.23 6.25 -10.42
CA ILE A 88 -6.10 5.73 -9.62
C ILE A 88 -5.98 4.22 -9.66
N ALA A 89 -7.10 3.48 -9.67
CA ALA A 89 -7.06 2.04 -9.87
C ALA A 89 -6.58 1.66 -11.28
N ASP A 90 -6.97 2.39 -12.32
CA ASP A 90 -6.44 2.16 -13.67
C ASP A 90 -4.93 2.41 -13.72
N THR A 91 -4.46 3.51 -13.11
CA THR A 91 -3.05 3.87 -13.00
C THR A 91 -2.26 2.83 -12.21
N CYS A 92 -2.71 2.45 -11.01
CA CYS A 92 -2.09 1.38 -10.24
C CYS A 92 -2.03 0.06 -11.02
N ASN A 93 -3.09 -0.25 -11.77
CA ASN A 93 -3.18 -1.48 -12.57
C ASN A 93 -2.30 -1.49 -13.81
N SER A 94 -1.77 -0.35 -14.26
CA SER A 94 -0.71 -0.32 -15.29
C SER A 94 0.56 -1.02 -14.81
N LEU A 95 0.78 -1.09 -13.49
CA LEU A 95 1.89 -1.79 -12.86
C LEU A 95 1.48 -3.11 -12.19
N ALA A 96 0.44 -3.09 -11.34
CA ALA A 96 0.10 -4.23 -10.49
C ALA A 96 -0.22 -5.52 -11.25
N ARG A 97 -0.80 -5.42 -12.45
CA ARG A 97 -1.17 -6.57 -13.29
C ARG A 97 0.04 -7.42 -13.68
N ALA A 98 1.23 -6.83 -13.76
CA ALA A 98 2.48 -7.56 -14.01
C ALA A 98 2.76 -8.62 -12.93
N PHE A 99 2.32 -8.37 -11.71
CA PHE A 99 2.46 -9.25 -10.55
C PHE A 99 1.21 -10.13 -10.33
N GLY A 100 0.21 -10.05 -11.22
CA GLY A 100 -1.08 -10.73 -11.11
C GLY A 100 -1.89 -10.28 -9.90
N LEU A 101 -1.74 -8.99 -9.53
CA LEU A 101 -2.60 -8.28 -8.60
C LEU A 101 -3.42 -7.25 -9.37
N GLU A 102 -4.61 -6.92 -8.89
CA GLU A 102 -5.45 -5.88 -9.50
C GLU A 102 -6.20 -5.11 -8.43
N LEU A 103 -6.10 -3.79 -8.46
CA LEU A 103 -6.91 -2.90 -7.65
C LEU A 103 -8.27 -2.78 -8.30
N ASN A 104 -9.33 -3.18 -7.60
CA ASN A 104 -10.66 -3.10 -8.15
C ASN A 104 -11.18 -1.65 -8.11
N PRO A 105 -11.97 -1.22 -9.10
CA PRO A 105 -12.54 0.12 -9.11
C PRO A 105 -13.81 0.16 -8.23
N ASP A 106 -13.70 -0.26 -6.97
CA ASP A 106 -14.80 -0.41 -6.03
C ASP A 106 -14.58 0.41 -4.75
N GLU A 107 -15.52 0.29 -3.83
CA GLU A 107 -15.42 0.81 -2.47
C GLU A 107 -15.77 -0.31 -1.51
N VAL A 108 -14.92 -0.49 -0.50
CA VAL A 108 -15.15 -1.40 0.60
C VAL A 108 -15.71 -0.62 1.78
N THR A 109 -16.82 -1.11 2.32
CA THR A 109 -17.44 -0.56 3.53
C THR A 109 -17.71 -1.68 4.51
N ASP A 110 -17.74 -1.37 5.81
CA ASP A 110 -18.10 -2.32 6.85
C ASP A 110 -19.09 -1.68 7.85
N PRO A 111 -20.35 -2.13 7.90
CA PRO A 111 -21.34 -1.55 8.80
C PRO A 111 -21.11 -1.91 10.27
N GLU A 112 -20.33 -2.95 10.57
CA GLU A 112 -20.13 -3.44 11.95
C GLU A 112 -18.71 -3.18 12.45
N SER A 113 -17.69 -3.49 11.64
CA SER A 113 -16.28 -3.33 11.99
C SER A 113 -15.70 -2.06 11.39
N ASN A 114 -16.09 -0.92 11.96
CA ASN A 114 -15.62 0.39 11.53
C ASN A 114 -15.26 1.31 12.70
N TYR A 115 -14.56 2.40 12.38
CA TYR A 115 -14.21 3.43 13.34
C TYR A 115 -15.26 4.55 13.36
N ARG A 116 -15.77 4.88 14.56
CA ARG A 116 -16.72 5.98 14.82
C ARG A 116 -18.07 5.91 14.10
N ASN A 117 -18.57 4.71 13.78
CA ASN A 117 -19.79 4.50 12.99
C ASN A 117 -19.68 5.05 11.56
N GLU A 118 -18.47 5.14 11.03
CA GLU A 118 -18.19 5.55 9.64
C GLU A 118 -17.84 4.31 8.81
N PRO A 119 -18.75 3.74 7.99
CA PRO A 119 -18.54 2.45 7.32
C PRO A 119 -17.33 2.41 6.38
N TYR A 120 -16.87 3.56 5.88
CA TYR A 120 -15.66 3.65 5.04
C TYR A 120 -14.36 3.55 5.83
N PHE A 121 -14.40 3.67 7.16
CA PHE A 121 -13.23 3.54 8.03
C PHE A 121 -13.15 2.11 8.54
N VAL A 122 -12.89 1.19 7.61
CA VAL A 122 -12.92 -0.25 7.83
C VAL A 122 -11.82 -0.65 8.81
N VAL A 123 -12.21 -1.32 9.90
CA VAL A 123 -11.28 -1.83 10.92
C VAL A 123 -11.18 -3.34 10.79
N THR A 124 -9.96 -3.87 10.84
CA THR A 124 -9.78 -5.32 10.81
C THR A 124 -8.58 -5.79 11.62
N SER A 125 -8.76 -6.94 12.26
CA SER A 125 -7.72 -7.74 12.92
C SER A 125 -7.10 -8.81 12.01
N ARG A 126 -7.62 -8.98 10.78
CA ARG A 126 -7.22 -10.04 9.85
C ARG A 126 -5.96 -9.67 9.04
N VAL A 127 -4.93 -9.21 9.73
CA VAL A 127 -3.62 -8.87 9.16
C VAL A 127 -2.77 -10.14 9.06
N LYS A 128 -2.45 -10.57 7.83
CA LYS A 128 -1.80 -11.86 7.54
C LYS A 128 -0.29 -11.75 7.33
N ALA A 129 0.20 -10.58 6.93
CA ALA A 129 1.61 -10.28 6.76
C ALA A 129 1.94 -8.90 7.33
N PHE A 130 3.22 -8.69 7.67
CA PHE A 130 3.69 -7.46 8.33
C PHE A 130 2.98 -7.18 9.66
N ASN A 131 2.58 -8.25 10.36
CA ASN A 131 1.70 -8.21 11.52
C ASN A 131 2.43 -8.27 12.87
N ASP A 132 3.75 -8.13 12.90
CA ASP A 132 4.52 -8.09 14.15
C ASP A 132 4.07 -6.91 15.03
N GLY A 133 3.51 -7.21 16.19
CA GLY A 133 2.92 -6.21 17.09
C GLY A 133 1.68 -5.47 16.52
N VAL A 134 0.99 -6.06 15.53
CA VAL A 134 -0.22 -5.47 14.91
C VAL A 134 -1.45 -6.26 15.36
N GLU A 135 -2.28 -5.66 16.20
CA GLU A 135 -3.53 -6.28 16.65
C GLU A 135 -4.69 -6.03 15.67
N ALA A 136 -4.80 -4.79 15.19
CA ALA A 136 -5.77 -4.38 14.20
C ALA A 136 -5.29 -3.12 13.46
N VAL A 137 -5.83 -2.90 12.27
CA VAL A 137 -5.59 -1.69 11.47
C VAL A 137 -6.91 -1.08 11.01
N MET A 138 -6.90 0.21 10.74
CA MET A 138 -8.00 0.93 10.11
C MET A 138 -7.58 1.40 8.72
N PHE A 139 -8.33 0.98 7.70
CA PHE A 139 -8.14 1.37 6.32
C PHE A 139 -9.33 2.23 5.89
N ALA A 140 -9.10 3.54 5.83
CA ALA A 140 -10.10 4.49 5.36
C ALA A 140 -10.19 4.47 3.83
N CYS A 141 -11.42 4.53 3.31
CA CYS A 141 -11.69 4.71 1.88
C CYS A 141 -10.89 3.74 0.99
N SER A 142 -11.00 2.44 1.28
CA SER A 142 -10.24 1.40 0.58
C SER A 142 -11.02 0.80 -0.59
N ALA A 143 -10.32 0.58 -1.70
CA ALA A 143 -10.74 -0.39 -2.71
C ALA A 143 -10.32 -1.81 -2.28
N SER A 144 -10.91 -2.83 -2.93
CA SER A 144 -10.49 -4.21 -2.78
C SER A 144 -9.42 -4.61 -3.79
N VAL A 145 -8.65 -5.65 -3.47
CA VAL A 145 -7.57 -6.19 -4.31
C VAL A 145 -7.92 -7.60 -4.77
N THR A 146 -7.94 -7.81 -6.09
CA THR A 146 -8.05 -9.14 -6.68
C THR A 146 -6.67 -9.78 -6.80
N VAL A 147 -6.55 -11.02 -6.31
CA VAL A 147 -5.32 -11.84 -6.41
C VAL A 147 -5.51 -12.90 -7.48
N LYS A 148 -4.70 -12.85 -8.55
CA LYS A 148 -4.74 -13.80 -9.68
C LYS A 148 -3.50 -14.68 -9.78
N ASN A 149 -2.38 -14.25 -9.21
CA ASN A 149 -1.12 -14.98 -9.23
C ASN A 149 -1.07 -16.04 -8.11
N PRO A 150 -0.74 -17.31 -8.39
CA PRO A 150 -0.59 -18.33 -7.36
C PRO A 150 0.53 -18.05 -6.35
N ASN A 151 1.55 -17.27 -6.73
CA ASN A 151 2.64 -16.85 -5.84
C ASN A 151 2.31 -15.58 -5.05
N ALA A 152 1.14 -14.96 -5.31
CA ALA A 152 0.68 -13.85 -4.51
C ALA A 152 -0.12 -14.31 -3.31
N LYS A 153 0.02 -13.58 -2.21
CA LYS A 153 -0.58 -13.86 -0.91
C LYS A 153 -1.39 -12.65 -0.47
N VAL A 154 -2.48 -12.92 0.24
CA VAL A 154 -3.25 -11.89 0.92
C VAL A 154 -2.42 -11.28 2.04
N LEU A 155 -2.38 -9.95 2.08
CA LEU A 155 -1.68 -9.18 3.11
C LEU A 155 -2.62 -8.89 4.28
N LEU A 156 -3.82 -8.39 3.97
CA LEU A 156 -4.90 -8.18 4.93
C LEU A 156 -6.26 -8.24 4.21
N GLU A 157 -7.30 -8.63 4.94
CA GLU A 157 -8.69 -8.66 4.48
C GLU A 157 -9.54 -7.91 5.48
N ALA A 158 -10.67 -7.34 5.05
CA ALA A 158 -11.65 -6.82 5.98
C ALA A 158 -12.35 -7.95 6.78
N GLU A 159 -13.09 -7.58 7.82
CA GLU A 159 -13.92 -8.52 8.56
C GLU A 159 -15.04 -9.09 7.68
N ASN A 160 -15.69 -10.18 8.12
CA ASN A 160 -16.71 -10.87 7.31
C ASN A 160 -17.97 -10.03 7.05
N THR A 161 -18.14 -8.94 7.81
CA THR A 161 -19.25 -7.98 7.70
C THR A 161 -19.01 -6.95 6.61
N ALA A 162 -17.77 -6.81 6.13
CA ALA A 162 -17.43 -5.89 5.06
C ALA A 162 -18.00 -6.33 3.72
N VAL A 163 -18.31 -5.33 2.90
CA VAL A 163 -18.86 -5.51 1.55
C VAL A 163 -18.16 -4.60 0.55
N SER A 164 -17.90 -5.15 -0.63
CA SER A 164 -17.60 -4.36 -1.83
C SER A 164 -18.92 -3.98 -2.50
N ASN A 165 -19.07 -2.72 -2.90
CA ASN A 165 -20.26 -2.29 -3.66
C ASN A 165 -20.37 -2.95 -5.05
N LYS A 166 -19.29 -3.58 -5.54
CA LYS A 166 -19.24 -4.29 -6.84
C LYS A 166 -19.15 -5.82 -6.70
N GLY A 167 -19.30 -6.35 -5.48
CA GLY A 167 -19.34 -7.79 -5.22
C GLY A 167 -17.96 -8.48 -5.23
N PHE A 168 -16.87 -7.72 -5.22
CA PHE A 168 -15.54 -8.29 -5.04
C PHE A 168 -15.34 -8.77 -3.59
N LYS A 169 -14.39 -9.70 -3.39
CA LYS A 169 -13.97 -10.08 -2.05
C LYS A 169 -13.25 -8.88 -1.39
N PRO A 170 -13.62 -8.46 -0.16
CA PRO A 170 -12.98 -7.36 0.58
C PRO A 170 -11.52 -7.62 1.05
N VAL A 171 -10.62 -7.97 0.14
CA VAL A 171 -9.18 -8.02 0.40
C VAL A 171 -8.65 -6.59 0.34
N LEU A 172 -8.12 -6.05 1.43
CA LEU A 172 -7.67 -4.64 1.47
C LEU A 172 -6.20 -4.47 1.07
N GLY A 173 -5.46 -5.58 0.99
CA GLY A 173 -4.12 -5.59 0.43
C GLY A 173 -3.61 -6.99 0.15
N ALA A 174 -2.71 -7.09 -0.82
CA ALA A 174 -2.07 -8.33 -1.21
C ALA A 174 -0.61 -8.06 -1.61
N TYR A 175 0.21 -9.11 -1.66
CA TYR A 175 1.56 -9.00 -2.17
C TYR A 175 1.97 -10.20 -3.01
N TYR A 176 2.77 -9.96 -4.03
CA TYR A 176 3.56 -10.98 -4.72
C TYR A 176 4.92 -11.11 -4.04
N GLU A 177 5.44 -12.32 -3.95
CA GLU A 177 6.77 -12.61 -3.42
C GLU A 177 7.61 -13.35 -4.48
N SER A 178 8.80 -12.84 -4.78
CA SER A 178 9.75 -13.48 -5.67
C SER A 178 10.56 -14.56 -4.93
N GLU A 179 11.26 -15.41 -5.68
CA GLU A 179 12.14 -16.45 -5.12
C GLU A 179 13.28 -15.87 -4.26
N SER A 180 13.70 -14.63 -4.51
CA SER A 180 14.72 -13.92 -3.72
C SER A 180 14.18 -13.26 -2.44
N GLY A 181 12.87 -13.39 -2.15
CA GLY A 181 12.23 -12.72 -1.03
C GLY A 181 11.94 -11.23 -1.30
N GLY A 182 12.06 -10.78 -2.54
CA GLY A 182 11.53 -9.48 -2.94
C GLY A 182 10.02 -9.49 -3.01
N GLN A 183 9.41 -8.34 -2.79
CA GLN A 183 7.97 -8.24 -2.57
C GLN A 183 7.37 -7.08 -3.35
N PHE A 184 6.27 -7.31 -4.06
CA PHE A 184 5.42 -6.26 -4.63
C PHE A 184 4.10 -6.25 -3.86
N CYS A 185 3.85 -5.20 -3.07
CA CYS A 185 2.66 -5.04 -2.26
C CYS A 185 1.70 -4.08 -2.96
N LEU A 186 0.42 -4.46 -3.07
CA LEU A 186 -0.66 -3.60 -3.50
C LEU A 186 -1.63 -3.38 -2.33
N LEU A 187 -1.85 -2.13 -1.96
CA LEU A 187 -2.77 -1.71 -0.90
C LEU A 187 -3.96 -0.97 -1.49
N GLY A 188 -5.15 -1.25 -0.94
CA GLY A 188 -6.42 -0.67 -1.37
C GLY A 188 -6.58 0.81 -1.05
N THR A 189 -5.72 1.36 -0.18
CA THR A 189 -5.74 2.75 0.24
C THR A 189 -4.34 3.29 0.52
N CYS A 190 -4.13 4.56 0.20
CA CYS A 190 -2.98 5.38 0.58
C CYS A 190 -3.18 6.14 1.90
N VAL A 191 -4.39 6.16 2.46
CA VAL A 191 -4.67 7.05 3.62
C VAL A 191 -4.41 6.40 4.97
N PHE A 192 -4.13 5.09 5.04
CA PHE A 192 -3.92 4.41 6.33
C PHE A 192 -2.69 4.93 7.11
N TRP A 193 -1.73 5.55 6.42
CA TRP A 193 -0.50 6.10 6.99
C TRP A 193 -0.44 7.63 7.02
N ASP A 194 -1.54 8.32 6.73
CA ASP A 194 -1.63 9.77 6.91
C ASP A 194 -1.74 10.13 8.41
N ASN A 195 -1.58 11.41 8.75
CA ASN A 195 -1.56 11.88 10.14
C ASN A 195 -2.90 11.62 10.86
N TYR A 196 -4.01 11.50 10.13
CA TYR A 196 -5.29 11.16 10.73
C TYR A 196 -5.35 9.68 11.13
N SER A 197 -4.91 8.80 10.24
CA SER A 197 -5.10 7.35 10.36
C SER A 197 -3.94 6.65 11.06
N ILE A 198 -2.72 7.19 10.95
CA ILE A 198 -1.49 6.55 11.44
C ILE A 198 -1.51 6.30 12.96
N GLU A 199 -2.19 7.14 13.73
CA GLU A 199 -2.33 6.99 15.19
C GLU A 199 -3.50 6.08 15.61
N LEU A 200 -4.30 5.60 14.66
CA LEU A 200 -5.43 4.73 14.95
C LEU A 200 -5.00 3.26 14.95
N PHE A 201 -5.47 2.53 15.96
CA PHE A 201 -5.15 1.11 16.17
C PHE A 201 -3.64 0.85 16.08
N SER A 202 -3.20 -0.15 15.30
CA SER A 202 -1.80 -0.45 15.07
C SER A 202 -1.27 0.07 13.73
N ASN A 203 -1.92 1.09 13.13
CA ASN A 203 -1.54 1.61 11.80
C ASN A 203 -0.07 2.03 11.75
N LEU A 204 0.43 2.75 12.75
CA LEU A 204 1.84 3.12 12.81
C LEU A 204 2.77 1.91 12.82
N ARG A 205 2.50 0.90 13.66
CA ARG A 205 3.32 -0.30 13.73
C ARG A 205 3.30 -1.05 12.40
N PHE A 206 2.12 -1.17 11.80
CA PHE A 206 1.95 -1.81 10.50
C PHE A 206 2.70 -1.07 9.38
N ALA A 207 2.60 0.27 9.33
CA ALA A 207 3.37 1.10 8.38
C ALA A 207 4.88 0.92 8.56
N LEU A 208 5.38 0.89 9.80
CA LEU A 208 6.80 0.63 10.07
C LEU A 208 7.23 -0.77 9.63
N ASN A 209 6.39 -1.80 9.83
CA ASN A 209 6.67 -3.16 9.37
C ASN A 209 6.73 -3.24 7.83
N LEU A 210 5.89 -2.48 7.13
CA LEU A 210 5.92 -2.37 5.67
C LEU A 210 7.20 -1.66 5.18
N LEU A 211 7.60 -0.57 5.84
CA LEU A 211 8.77 0.23 5.47
C LEU A 211 10.11 -0.38 5.91
N LYS A 212 10.09 -1.38 6.80
CA LYS A 212 11.27 -2.07 7.29
C LYS A 212 11.42 -3.42 6.59
N LYS A 213 12.45 -3.55 5.75
CA LYS A 213 12.88 -4.86 5.25
C LYS A 213 13.94 -5.44 6.19
N VAL A 214 13.84 -6.72 6.53
CA VAL A 214 14.78 -7.44 7.41
C VAL A 214 15.49 -8.49 6.58
#